data_AF-A0AA42ILV7-F1
#
_entry.id   AF-A0AA42ILV7-F1
#
_cell.length_a   1.000
_cell.length_b   1.000
_cell.length_c   1.000
_cell.angle_alpha   90.00
_cell.angle_beta   90.00
_cell.angle_gamma   90.00
#
_symmetry.space_group_name_H-M   'P 1'
#
loop_
_entity.id
_entity.type
_entity.pdbx_description
1 polymer ?
#
loop_
_entity_poly.entity_id
_entity_poly.type
_entity_poly.pdbx_seq_one_letter_code
_entity_poly.pdbx_strand_id
1 'polypeptide(L)'
;MWNNIKIHYYKLMSSLRSRAIYPDDIDVDVQAFFAKPSKLKVAVIDDSDFPWTQTLESKGHSVNIFSDYHKTSTKTARKKLQAYNLSGFDIIFCDIEGVGATAYPGSEGVGVIQDIRELNPLHVIVAFTGSPARLLDPKTGKNLTAVDAVFQRDWGVDDFLLNFNSIMKIFIEPKQRWKFIRARLVHLDFNESKIRLAQQAFTQNVLFLKYLGERTNISKSEIQKIILASERNVDIRGVVDVAGISVKAINIASSLFIFNSFK
;
A
#
# COMPACT_ATOMS: atom_id res chain seq x y z
N MET A 1 -17.39 -19.21 -23.48
CA MET A 1 -16.27 -19.55 -24.39
C MET A 1 -15.66 -18.30 -25.04
N TRP A 2 -16.45 -17.41 -25.64
CA TRP A 2 -15.96 -16.18 -26.28
C TRP A 2 -15.25 -15.18 -25.34
N ASN A 3 -15.75 -15.02 -24.10
CA ASN A 3 -15.10 -14.15 -23.11
C ASN A 3 -13.68 -14.65 -22.74
N ASN A 4 -13.46 -15.96 -22.64
CA ASN A 4 -12.14 -16.52 -22.33
C ASN A 4 -11.12 -16.25 -23.44
N ILE A 5 -11.55 -16.33 -24.71
CA ILE A 5 -10.70 -16.01 -25.86
C ILE A 5 -10.34 -14.52 -25.85
N LYS A 6 -11.31 -13.63 -25.59
CA LYS A 6 -11.07 -12.18 -25.47
C LYS A 6 -10.13 -11.84 -24.32
N ILE A 7 -10.32 -12.46 -23.15
CA ILE A 7 -9.45 -12.31 -21.98
C ILE A 7 -8.01 -12.70 -22.34
N HIS A 8 -7.82 -13.84 -23.00
CA HIS A 8 -6.49 -14.29 -23.42
C HIS A 8 -5.86 -13.33 -24.43
N TYR A 9 -6.62 -12.86 -25.42
CA TYR A 9 -6.19 -11.86 -26.39
C TYR A 9 -5.74 -10.56 -25.70
N TYR A 10 -6.51 -10.01 -24.76
CA TYR A 10 -6.11 -8.78 -24.06
C TYR A 10 -4.92 -8.99 -23.14
N LYS A 11 -4.75 -10.18 -22.55
CA LYS A 11 -3.54 -10.52 -21.79
C LYS A 11 -2.29 -10.55 -22.69
N LEU A 12 -2.41 -11.09 -23.90
CA LEU A 12 -1.32 -11.08 -24.88
C LEU A 12 -1.01 -9.65 -25.35
N MET A 13 -2.03 -8.89 -25.74
CA MET A 13 -1.89 -7.52 -26.21
C MET A 13 -1.27 -6.59 -25.17
N SER A 14 -1.70 -6.70 -23.91
CA SER A 14 -1.12 -5.93 -22.80
C SER A 14 0.34 -6.30 -22.56
N SER A 15 0.72 -7.57 -22.68
CA SER A 15 2.12 -8.03 -22.55
C SER A 15 3.03 -7.49 -23.66
N LEU A 16 2.53 -7.43 -24.90
CA LEU A 16 3.28 -6.86 -26.01
C LEU A 16 3.46 -5.35 -25.84
N ARG A 17 2.39 -4.64 -25.47
CA ARG A 17 2.41 -3.18 -25.33
C ARG A 17 3.13 -2.69 -24.10
N SER A 18 3.19 -3.46 -23.02
CA SER A 18 3.88 -3.05 -21.78
C SER A 18 5.38 -2.85 -21.94
N ARG A 19 5.97 -3.37 -23.04
CA ARG A 19 7.38 -3.14 -23.38
C ARG A 19 7.67 -1.72 -23.89
N ALA A 20 6.65 -1.03 -24.41
CA ALA A 20 6.78 0.28 -25.05
C ALA A 20 6.03 1.40 -24.30
N ILE A 21 5.04 1.07 -23.46
CA ILE A 21 4.22 2.04 -22.72
C ILE A 21 4.74 2.18 -21.29
N TYR A 22 4.85 3.42 -20.79
CA TYR A 22 5.19 3.69 -19.40
C TYR A 22 3.91 3.89 -18.56
N PRO A 23 3.94 3.59 -17.24
CA PRO A 23 2.81 3.85 -16.34
C PRO A 23 2.31 5.29 -16.39
N ASP A 24 3.21 6.24 -16.60
CA ASP A 24 2.93 7.68 -16.68
C ASP A 24 2.10 8.08 -17.91
N ASP A 25 2.07 7.23 -18.94
CA ASP A 25 1.34 7.43 -20.19
C ASP A 25 -0.07 6.81 -20.15
N ILE A 26 -0.39 6.09 -19.07
CA ILE A 26 -1.65 5.37 -18.93
C ILE A 26 -2.63 6.20 -18.13
N ASP A 27 -3.54 6.86 -18.83
CA ASP A 27 -4.72 7.49 -18.22
C ASP A 27 -5.86 6.48 -18.12
N VAL A 28 -6.16 6.07 -16.89
CA VAL A 28 -7.14 5.04 -16.52
C VAL A 28 -7.65 5.34 -15.11
N ASP A 29 -8.95 5.62 -14.99
CA ASP A 29 -9.65 5.60 -13.69
C ASP A 29 -9.97 4.15 -13.32
N VAL A 30 -9.16 3.60 -12.41
CA VAL A 30 -9.30 2.20 -12.01
C VAL A 30 -10.60 1.96 -11.23
N GLN A 31 -11.11 2.97 -10.53
CA GLN A 31 -12.38 2.86 -9.79
C GLN A 31 -13.57 2.66 -10.74
N ALA A 32 -13.50 3.19 -11.96
CA ALA A 32 -14.54 3.02 -12.96
C ALA A 32 -14.82 1.55 -13.28
N PHE A 33 -13.84 0.66 -13.10
CA PHE A 33 -13.96 -0.77 -13.41
C PHE A 33 -14.45 -1.63 -12.25
N PHE A 34 -14.62 -1.04 -11.06
CA PHE A 34 -15.10 -1.76 -9.88
C PHE A 34 -16.54 -1.41 -9.51
N ALA A 35 -17.23 -2.39 -8.92
CA ALA A 35 -18.61 -2.22 -8.49
C ALA A 35 -18.75 -1.36 -7.22
N LYS A 36 -17.68 -1.27 -6.41
CA LYS A 36 -17.62 -0.47 -5.19
C LYS A 36 -16.26 0.23 -5.12
N PRO A 37 -16.20 1.44 -4.53
CA PRO A 37 -14.94 2.13 -4.30
C PRO A 37 -13.96 1.29 -3.45
N SER A 38 -12.66 1.52 -3.64
CA SER A 38 -11.62 0.90 -2.81
C SER A 38 -11.79 1.23 -1.33
N LYS A 39 -12.05 0.19 -0.52
CA LYS A 39 -12.10 0.30 0.94
C LYS A 39 -10.72 0.03 1.52
N LEU A 40 -10.01 1.10 1.85
CA LEU A 40 -8.72 0.99 2.53
C LEU A 40 -8.89 0.50 3.97
N LYS A 41 -7.97 -0.38 4.38
CA LYS A 41 -7.79 -0.82 5.76
C LYS A 41 -6.69 0.04 6.39
N VAL A 42 -7.02 0.73 7.47
CA VAL A 42 -6.13 1.66 8.17
C VAL A 42 -5.76 1.07 9.53
N ALA A 43 -4.46 0.91 9.79
CA ALA A 43 -3.95 0.68 11.13
C ALA A 43 -3.53 2.02 11.73
N VAL A 44 -3.85 2.25 12.99
CA VAL A 44 -3.37 3.40 13.76
C VAL A 44 -2.61 2.86 14.96
N ILE A 45 -1.35 3.22 15.10
CA ILE A 45 -0.50 2.88 16.25
C ILE A 45 -0.32 4.18 17.03
N ASP A 46 -1.08 4.34 18.09
CA ASP A 46 -1.14 5.56 18.91
C ASP A 46 -1.56 5.16 20.33
N ASP A 47 -0.85 5.64 21.35
CA ASP A 47 -1.20 5.42 22.75
C ASP A 47 -2.32 6.36 23.24
N SER A 48 -2.75 7.28 22.38
CA SER A 48 -3.84 8.24 22.58
C SER A 48 -4.96 8.08 21.53
N ASP A 49 -6.03 8.87 21.68
CA ASP A 49 -7.18 8.82 20.78
C ASP A 49 -6.86 9.32 19.36
N PHE A 50 -7.35 8.59 18.35
CA PHE A 50 -7.28 9.01 16.95
C PHE A 50 -8.56 9.75 16.52
N PRO A 51 -8.50 11.08 16.26
CA PRO A 51 -9.70 11.91 16.16
C PRO A 51 -10.53 11.67 14.89
N TRP A 52 -9.95 11.08 13.84
CA TRP A 52 -10.62 10.92 12.54
C TRP A 52 -11.18 9.52 12.26
N THR A 53 -11.30 8.67 13.29
CA THR A 53 -11.84 7.31 13.16
C THR A 53 -13.22 7.33 12.48
N GLN A 54 -14.18 8.07 13.05
CA GLN A 54 -15.54 8.16 12.52
C GLN A 54 -15.58 8.77 11.11
N THR A 55 -14.72 9.75 10.83
CA THR A 55 -14.59 10.37 9.52
C THR A 55 -14.19 9.35 8.46
N LEU A 56 -13.18 8.51 8.73
CA LEU A 56 -12.73 7.46 7.81
C LEU A 56 -13.80 6.37 7.63
N GLU A 57 -14.42 5.92 8.72
CA GLU A 57 -15.46 4.89 8.68
C GLU A 57 -16.70 5.35 7.91
N SER A 58 -17.11 6.61 8.05
CA SER A 58 -18.22 7.20 7.28
C SER A 58 -17.97 7.20 5.77
N LYS A 59 -16.69 7.21 5.36
CA LYS A 59 -16.25 7.10 3.96
C LYS A 59 -16.06 5.64 3.51
N GLY A 60 -16.33 4.67 4.38
CA GLY A 60 -16.32 3.24 4.06
C GLY A 60 -14.98 2.54 4.27
N HIS A 61 -14.00 3.22 4.87
CA HIS A 61 -12.72 2.63 5.29
C HIS A 61 -12.88 1.88 6.62
N SER A 62 -12.00 0.92 6.89
CA SER A 62 -11.96 0.26 8.21
C SER A 62 -10.75 0.74 8.99
N VAL A 63 -10.93 1.11 10.25
CA VAL A 63 -9.86 1.60 11.13
C VAL A 63 -9.63 0.62 12.28
N ASN A 64 -8.38 0.25 12.52
CA ASN A 64 -7.97 -0.56 13.65
C ASN A 64 -6.92 0.19 14.46
N ILE A 65 -7.23 0.48 15.72
CA ILE A 65 -6.34 1.21 16.62
C ILE A 65 -5.57 0.20 17.49
N PHE A 66 -4.27 0.43 17.60
CA PHE A 66 -3.33 -0.32 18.42
C PHE A 66 -2.65 0.66 19.37
N SER A 67 -2.77 0.42 20.68
CA SER A 67 -2.17 1.30 21.70
C SER A 67 -0.64 1.29 21.70
N ASP A 68 -0.02 0.29 21.07
CA ASP A 68 1.41 0.16 20.86
C ASP A 68 1.66 -0.78 19.67
N TYR A 69 2.86 -0.77 19.08
CA TYR A 69 3.28 -1.65 17.99
C TYR A 69 3.48 -3.11 18.45
N HIS A 70 3.85 -3.29 19.72
CA HIS A 70 4.09 -4.59 20.32
C HIS A 70 2.99 -4.98 21.29
N LYS A 71 2.64 -6.27 21.30
CA LYS A 71 1.89 -6.89 22.39
C LYS A 71 2.80 -7.75 23.26
N THR A 72 2.47 -7.84 24.54
CA THR A 72 3.13 -8.78 25.45
C THR A 72 2.62 -10.19 25.18
N SER A 73 3.50 -11.11 24.76
CA SER A 73 3.16 -12.53 24.67
C SER A 73 3.20 -13.18 26.05
N THR A 74 2.07 -13.72 26.50
CA THR A 74 1.94 -14.44 27.79
C THR A 74 2.20 -15.95 27.68
N LYS A 75 2.51 -16.46 26.47
CA LYS A 75 2.59 -17.90 26.19
C LYS A 75 3.92 -18.58 26.53
N THR A 76 4.90 -17.85 27.08
CA THR A 76 6.22 -18.41 27.42
C THR A 76 6.67 -17.86 28.77
N ALA A 77 7.42 -18.66 29.55
CA ALA A 77 8.04 -18.25 30.82
C ALA A 77 9.01 -17.04 30.70
N ARG A 78 9.26 -16.56 29.47
CA ARG A 78 9.93 -15.29 29.18
C ARG A 78 8.95 -14.39 28.43
N LYS A 79 8.57 -13.25 29.04
CA LYS A 79 7.81 -12.20 28.36
C LYS A 79 8.60 -11.78 27.10
N LYS A 80 8.04 -12.05 25.92
CA LYS A 80 8.60 -11.60 24.64
C LYS A 80 7.63 -10.60 24.02
N LEU A 81 8.16 -9.47 23.56
CA LEU A 81 7.42 -8.54 22.75
C LEU A 81 7.18 -9.15 21.37
N GLN A 82 5.95 -9.09 20.90
CA GLN A 82 5.57 -9.55 19.57
C GLN A 82 4.90 -8.40 18.84
N ALA A 83 5.44 -8.01 17.68
CA ALA A 83 4.82 -7.02 16.82
C ALA A 83 3.44 -7.51 16.35
N TYR A 84 2.48 -6.58 16.23
CA TYR A 84 1.22 -6.88 15.55
C TYR A 84 1.47 -7.22 14.08
N ASN A 85 0.66 -8.14 13.53
CA ASN A 85 0.74 -8.43 12.10
C ASN A 85 0.02 -7.31 11.35
N LEU A 86 0.78 -6.41 10.73
CA LEU A 86 0.25 -5.28 9.98
C LEU A 86 0.07 -5.55 8.48
N SER A 87 0.41 -6.74 7.99
CA SER A 87 0.40 -7.05 6.55
C SER A 87 -0.97 -6.87 5.88
N GLY A 88 -2.05 -6.97 6.65
CA GLY A 88 -3.42 -6.82 6.18
C GLY A 88 -3.91 -5.38 6.04
N PHE A 89 -3.09 -4.36 6.31
CA PHE A 89 -3.47 -2.95 6.24
C PHE A 89 -2.87 -2.27 5.01
N ASP A 90 -3.59 -1.30 4.45
CA ASP A 90 -3.14 -0.51 3.30
C ASP A 90 -2.33 0.71 3.75
N ILE A 91 -2.81 1.39 4.79
CA ILE A 91 -2.21 2.59 5.38
C ILE A 91 -1.95 2.32 6.87
N ILE A 92 -0.77 2.71 7.33
CA ILE A 92 -0.39 2.66 8.75
C ILE A 92 -0.13 4.10 9.20
N PHE A 93 -0.96 4.60 10.11
CA PHE A 93 -0.66 5.77 10.92
C PHE A 93 0.14 5.32 12.12
N CYS A 94 1.25 6.00 12.40
CA CYS A 94 2.06 5.73 13.58
C CYS A 94 2.34 7.05 14.28
N ASP A 95 1.94 7.15 15.54
CA ASP A 95 2.48 8.18 16.41
C ASP A 95 4.00 8.03 16.49
N ILE A 96 4.69 9.15 16.57
CA ILE A 96 6.15 9.18 16.66
C ILE A 96 6.62 9.28 18.11
N GLU A 97 5.70 9.60 19.03
CA GLU A 97 5.90 9.69 20.48
C GLU A 97 5.04 8.63 21.19
N GLY A 98 5.37 8.26 22.43
CA GLY A 98 4.51 7.37 23.25
C GLY A 98 4.48 5.87 22.88
N VAL A 99 4.60 5.53 21.61
CA VAL A 99 4.55 4.15 21.10
C VAL A 99 5.95 3.57 20.88
N GLY A 100 6.09 2.25 21.03
CA GLY A 100 7.33 1.53 20.78
C GLY A 100 8.44 1.75 21.81
N ALA A 101 8.22 2.56 22.84
CA ALA A 101 9.24 2.96 23.82
C ALA A 101 9.96 1.78 24.48
N THR A 102 9.27 0.66 24.70
CA THR A 102 9.87 -0.55 25.29
C THR A 102 10.83 -1.26 24.33
N ALA A 103 10.50 -1.32 23.04
CA ALA A 103 11.30 -2.01 22.02
C ALA A 103 12.39 -1.11 21.42
N TYR A 104 12.12 0.19 21.34
CA TYR A 104 12.95 1.20 20.69
C TYR A 104 13.20 2.40 21.63
N PRO A 105 13.90 2.19 22.76
CA PRO A 105 14.14 3.28 23.71
C PRO A 105 14.93 4.42 23.06
N GLY A 106 14.41 5.64 23.16
CA GLY A 106 15.02 6.85 22.60
C GLY A 106 14.66 7.16 21.14
N SER A 107 14.12 6.19 20.39
CA SER A 107 13.58 6.43 19.03
C SER A 107 12.06 6.23 18.94
N GLU A 108 11.45 5.50 19.88
CA GLU A 108 10.00 5.37 20.05
C GLU A 108 9.30 5.05 18.71
N GLY A 109 8.28 5.84 18.35
CA GLY A 109 7.52 5.64 17.11
C GLY A 109 8.35 5.82 15.84
N VAL A 110 9.46 6.57 15.88
CA VAL A 110 10.41 6.60 14.76
C VAL A 110 11.06 5.23 14.55
N GLY A 111 11.44 4.55 15.64
CA GLY A 111 11.95 3.18 15.58
C GLY A 111 10.90 2.19 15.05
N VAL A 112 9.65 2.35 15.46
CA VAL A 112 8.51 1.56 14.94
C VAL A 112 8.35 1.75 13.43
N ILE A 113 8.35 3.00 12.95
CA ILE A 113 8.21 3.31 11.52
C ILE A 113 9.34 2.66 10.71
N GLN A 114 10.58 2.69 11.21
CA GLN A 114 11.72 2.05 10.55
C GLN A 114 11.54 0.53 10.46
N ASP A 115 11.19 -0.12 11.56
CA ASP A 115 10.96 -1.57 11.60
C ASP A 115 9.82 -2.00 10.66
N ILE A 116 8.70 -1.27 10.69
CA ILE A 116 7.59 -1.50 9.76
C ILE A 116 8.07 -1.34 8.32
N ARG A 117 8.86 -0.30 8.00
CA ARG A 117 9.35 -0.08 6.63
C ARG A 117 10.26 -1.22 6.16
N GLU A 118 11.14 -1.72 7.03
CA GLU A 118 12.03 -2.85 6.70
C GLU A 118 11.25 -4.14 6.44
N LEU A 119 10.28 -4.46 7.31
CA LEU A 119 9.45 -5.66 7.17
C LEU A 119 8.42 -5.55 6.04
N ASN A 120 7.97 -4.33 5.75
CA ASN A 120 6.83 -4.05 4.88
C ASN A 120 7.09 -2.83 3.96
N PRO A 121 8.04 -2.93 3.02
CA PRO A 121 8.54 -1.79 2.25
C PRO A 121 7.52 -1.08 1.36
N LEU A 122 6.35 -1.67 1.13
CA LEU A 122 5.30 -1.15 0.24
C LEU A 122 4.02 -0.76 0.97
N HIS A 123 4.00 -0.79 2.30
CA HIS A 123 2.91 -0.14 3.02
C HIS A 123 3.06 1.36 2.91
N VAL A 124 1.93 2.06 2.88
CA VAL A 124 1.93 3.51 3.02
C VAL A 124 2.01 3.80 4.52
N ILE A 125 3.06 4.49 4.94
CA ILE A 125 3.30 4.82 6.34
C ILE A 125 3.16 6.32 6.53
N VAL A 126 2.25 6.71 7.41
CA VAL A 126 1.99 8.09 7.78
C VAL A 126 2.48 8.30 9.20
N ALA A 127 3.42 9.22 9.38
CA ALA A 127 3.75 9.67 10.72
C ALA A 127 2.66 10.63 11.21
N PHE A 128 2.18 10.39 12.42
CA PHE A 128 1.17 11.21 13.08
C PHE A 128 1.81 11.91 14.27
N THR A 129 1.76 13.23 14.36
CA THR A 129 2.52 13.94 15.40
C THR A 129 2.07 15.37 15.65
N GLY A 130 2.25 15.88 16.87
CA GLY A 130 2.21 17.32 17.15
C GLY A 130 3.54 18.04 16.87
N SER A 131 4.63 17.29 16.63
CA SER A 131 6.00 17.78 16.53
C SER A 131 6.72 17.31 15.26
N PRO A 132 6.31 17.76 14.04
CA PRO A 132 6.88 17.30 12.77
C PRO A 132 8.40 17.44 12.65
N ALA A 133 9.00 18.39 13.35
CA ALA A 133 10.45 18.61 13.36
C ALA A 133 11.26 17.39 13.83
N ARG A 134 10.67 16.50 14.64
CA ARG A 134 11.33 15.25 15.09
C ARG A 134 11.54 14.23 13.98
N LEU A 135 10.85 14.38 12.85
CA LEU A 135 11.00 13.52 11.67
C LEU A 135 12.11 14.00 10.73
N LEU A 136 12.78 15.11 11.05
CA LEU A 136 13.89 15.63 10.29
C LEU A 136 15.19 14.99 10.76
N ASP A 137 16.01 14.53 9.82
CA ASP A 137 17.40 14.20 10.08
C ASP A 137 18.14 15.49 10.53
N PRO A 138 18.72 15.53 11.74
CA PRO A 138 19.40 16.72 12.25
C PRO A 138 20.59 17.19 11.40
N LYS A 139 21.21 16.29 10.63
CA LYS A 139 22.39 16.61 9.80
C LYS A 139 22.00 17.13 8.43
N THR A 140 20.94 16.58 7.84
CA THR A 140 20.55 16.90 6.46
C THR A 140 19.32 17.80 6.37
N GLY A 141 18.57 17.94 7.47
CA GLY A 141 17.29 18.64 7.52
C GLY A 141 16.20 17.97 6.67
N LYS A 142 16.42 16.75 6.18
CA LYS A 142 15.47 16.03 5.33
C LYS A 142 14.56 15.15 6.18
N ASN A 143 13.32 14.98 5.73
CA ASN A 143 12.40 14.02 6.33
C ASN A 143 12.98 12.60 6.28
N LEU A 144 12.67 11.81 7.30
CA LEU A 144 12.91 10.37 7.31
C LEU A 144 12.36 9.71 6.04
N THR A 145 13.19 8.95 5.34
CA THR A 145 12.80 8.26 4.10
C THR A 145 11.79 7.14 4.34
N ALA A 146 11.65 6.69 5.58
CA ALA A 146 10.75 5.63 5.99
C ALA A 146 9.27 6.04 5.98
N VAL A 147 8.95 7.34 6.03
CA VAL A 147 7.58 7.86 5.97
C VAL A 147 7.18 8.24 4.54
N ASP A 148 5.89 8.13 4.24
CA ASP A 148 5.29 8.57 2.97
C ASP A 148 4.56 9.91 3.11
N ALA A 149 4.07 10.21 4.31
CA ALA A 149 3.41 11.47 4.65
C ALA A 149 3.56 11.77 6.16
N VAL A 150 3.32 13.04 6.52
CA VAL A 150 3.29 13.52 7.90
C VAL A 150 1.96 14.22 8.13
N PHE A 151 1.21 13.77 9.13
CA PHE A 151 -0.08 14.32 9.52
C PHE A 151 0.05 14.95 10.90
N GLN A 152 -0.49 16.16 11.07
CA GLN A 152 -0.41 16.87 12.34
C GLN A 152 -1.63 16.60 13.21
N ARG A 153 -1.42 16.48 14.53
CA ARG A 153 -2.50 16.20 15.51
C ARG A 153 -3.55 17.31 15.62
N ASP A 154 -3.17 18.55 15.30
CA ASP A 154 -4.01 19.74 15.39
C ASP A 154 -4.80 20.05 14.11
N TRP A 155 -4.69 19.22 13.07
CA TRP A 155 -5.41 19.40 11.82
C TRP A 155 -6.93 19.37 12.01
N GLY A 156 -7.62 20.29 11.32
CA GLY A 156 -9.06 20.20 11.14
C GLY A 156 -9.44 18.99 10.29
N VAL A 157 -10.72 18.62 10.32
CA VAL A 157 -11.26 17.50 9.51
C VAL A 157 -11.00 17.74 8.02
N ASP A 158 -11.11 18.98 7.55
CA ASP A 158 -10.89 19.34 6.14
C ASP A 158 -9.44 19.14 5.71
N ASP A 159 -8.48 19.58 6.52
CA ASP A 159 -7.04 19.40 6.25
C ASP A 159 -6.67 17.92 6.26
N PHE A 160 -7.19 17.18 7.24
CA PHE A 160 -7.04 15.73 7.30
C PHE A 160 -7.57 15.06 6.02
N LEU A 161 -8.79 15.39 5.59
CA LEU A 161 -9.41 14.80 4.41
C LEU A 161 -8.67 15.15 3.13
N LEU A 162 -8.20 16.40 2.98
CA LEU A 162 -7.43 16.84 1.82
C LEU A 162 -6.14 16.00 1.68
N ASN A 163 -5.41 15.83 2.78
CA ASN A 163 -4.17 15.06 2.80
C ASN A 163 -4.41 13.55 2.66
N PHE A 164 -5.46 13.02 3.30
CA PHE A 164 -5.84 11.62 3.16
C PHE A 164 -6.23 11.28 1.72
N ASN A 165 -6.99 12.15 1.06
CA ASN A 165 -7.34 12.00 -0.36
C ASN A 165 -6.08 11.99 -1.26
N SER A 166 -5.06 12.79 -0.93
CA SER A 166 -3.78 12.76 -1.65
C SER A 166 -3.10 11.39 -1.53
N ILE A 167 -3.10 10.80 -0.32
CA ILE A 167 -2.61 9.43 -0.10
C ILE A 167 -3.44 8.41 -0.87
N MET A 168 -4.78 8.54 -0.87
CA MET A 168 -5.66 7.61 -1.58
C MET A 168 -5.31 7.49 -3.06
N LYS A 169 -4.80 8.56 -3.69
CA LYS A 169 -4.33 8.53 -5.09
C LYS A 169 -3.31 7.44 -5.35
N ILE A 170 -2.46 7.11 -4.37
CA ILE A 170 -1.50 6.00 -4.47
C ILE A 170 -2.21 4.68 -4.78
N PHE A 171 -3.44 4.49 -4.32
CA PHE A 171 -4.19 3.24 -4.48
C PHE A 171 -5.15 3.24 -5.66
N ILE A 172 -5.49 4.41 -6.22
CA ILE A 172 -6.51 4.52 -7.28
C ILE A 172 -5.96 5.02 -8.61
N GLU A 173 -4.84 5.75 -8.60
CA GLU A 173 -4.20 6.29 -9.81
C GLU A 173 -2.95 5.45 -10.16
N PRO A 174 -2.91 4.76 -11.32
CA PRO A 174 -1.77 3.93 -11.72
C PRO A 174 -0.43 4.67 -11.72
N LYS A 175 -0.45 5.93 -12.17
CA LYS A 175 0.73 6.79 -12.19
C LYS A 175 1.28 7.02 -10.78
N GLN A 176 0.43 7.37 -9.81
CA GLN A 176 0.87 7.61 -8.44
C GLN A 176 1.31 6.32 -7.77
N ARG A 177 0.60 5.21 -8.01
CA ARG A 177 0.98 3.89 -7.52
C ARG A 177 2.39 3.53 -8.01
N TRP A 178 2.65 3.68 -9.31
CA TRP A 178 3.97 3.37 -9.88
C TRP A 178 5.08 4.25 -9.30
N LYS A 179 4.84 5.56 -9.17
CA LYS A 179 5.81 6.48 -8.54
C LYS A 179 6.17 6.03 -7.14
N PHE A 180 5.17 5.66 -6.33
CA PHE A 180 5.37 5.11 -4.99
C PHE A 180 6.23 3.84 -5.03
N ILE A 181 5.85 2.84 -5.84
CA ILE A 181 6.58 1.57 -5.93
C ILE A 181 8.02 1.77 -6.39
N ARG A 182 8.23 2.59 -7.42
CA ARG A 182 9.57 2.89 -7.96
C ARG A 182 10.44 3.54 -6.89
N ALA A 183 9.93 4.53 -6.17
CA ALA A 183 10.66 5.17 -5.08
C ALA A 183 11.10 4.15 -4.03
N ARG A 184 10.25 3.16 -3.71
CA ARG A 184 10.57 2.10 -2.74
C ARG A 184 11.57 1.08 -3.28
N LEU A 185 11.46 0.69 -4.54
CA LEU A 185 12.47 -0.17 -5.19
C LEU A 185 13.84 0.50 -5.22
N VAL A 186 13.89 1.80 -5.52
CA VAL A 186 15.14 2.58 -5.48
C VAL A 186 15.69 2.65 -4.06
N HIS A 187 14.85 2.88 -3.05
CA HIS A 187 15.29 2.89 -1.63
C HIS A 187 15.84 1.54 -1.15
N LEU A 188 15.39 0.43 -1.75
CA LEU A 188 15.88 -0.91 -1.46
C LEU A 188 17.09 -1.30 -2.35
N ASP A 189 17.74 -0.32 -2.99
CA ASP A 189 18.90 -0.50 -3.86
C ASP A 189 18.69 -1.52 -5.01
N PHE A 190 17.46 -1.63 -5.51
CA PHE A 190 17.20 -2.42 -6.70
C PHE A 190 17.82 -1.73 -7.92
N ASN A 191 18.53 -2.51 -8.73
CA ASN A 191 19.09 -2.02 -9.99
C ASN A 191 17.98 -1.68 -11.01
N GLU A 192 18.33 -0.83 -11.98
CA GLU A 192 17.38 -0.33 -12.97
C GLU A 192 16.79 -1.45 -13.86
N SER A 193 17.51 -2.56 -14.07
CA SER A 193 16.98 -3.70 -14.84
C SER A 193 15.85 -4.42 -14.09
N LYS A 194 15.99 -4.63 -12.77
CA LYS A 194 14.91 -5.18 -11.93
C LYS A 194 13.73 -4.21 -11.83
N ILE A 195 13.98 -2.91 -11.69
CA ILE A 195 12.92 -1.89 -11.67
C ILE A 195 12.14 -1.89 -12.99
N ARG A 196 12.83 -2.01 -14.12
CA ARG A 196 12.20 -2.10 -15.45
C ARG A 196 11.31 -3.35 -15.59
N LEU A 197 11.72 -4.49 -15.04
CA LEU A 197 10.88 -5.70 -15.04
C LEU A 197 9.61 -5.48 -14.22
N ALA A 198 9.72 -4.89 -13.03
CA ALA A 198 8.56 -4.54 -12.20
C ALA A 198 7.63 -3.56 -12.93
N GLN A 199 8.21 -2.57 -13.61
CA GLN A 199 7.48 -1.60 -14.41
C GLN A 199 6.68 -2.28 -15.52
N GLN A 200 7.32 -3.13 -16.32
CA GLN A 200 6.65 -3.83 -17.43
C GLN A 200 5.51 -4.72 -16.93
N ALA A 201 5.71 -5.42 -15.81
CA ALA A 201 4.66 -6.22 -15.19
C ALA A 201 3.49 -5.34 -14.71
N PHE A 202 3.79 -4.22 -14.05
CA PHE A 202 2.79 -3.25 -13.61
C PHE A 202 2.00 -2.68 -14.80
N THR A 203 2.68 -2.15 -15.81
CA THR A 203 2.08 -1.60 -17.04
C THR A 203 1.19 -2.64 -17.73
N GLN A 204 1.65 -3.88 -17.85
CA GLN A 204 0.86 -4.96 -18.44
C GLN A 204 -0.47 -5.13 -17.71
N ASN A 205 -0.46 -5.16 -16.39
CA ASN A 205 -1.68 -5.36 -15.60
C ASN A 205 -2.65 -4.17 -15.72
N VAL A 206 -2.14 -2.94 -15.71
CA VAL A 206 -2.98 -1.75 -15.90
C VAL A 206 -3.59 -1.71 -17.30
N LEU A 207 -2.82 -2.04 -18.35
CA LEU A 207 -3.33 -2.14 -19.72
C LEU A 207 -4.35 -3.26 -19.87
N PHE A 208 -4.11 -4.40 -19.21
CA PHE A 208 -5.05 -5.51 -19.21
C PHE A 208 -6.38 -5.11 -18.59
N LEU A 209 -6.34 -4.43 -17.43
CA LEU A 209 -7.52 -3.87 -16.79
C LEU A 209 -8.26 -2.88 -17.71
N LYS A 210 -7.52 -1.95 -18.32
CA LYS A 210 -8.07 -0.98 -19.28
C LYS A 210 -8.82 -1.68 -20.41
N TYR A 211 -8.22 -2.72 -21.00
CA TYR A 211 -8.84 -3.45 -22.10
C TYR A 211 -10.06 -4.26 -21.68
N LEU A 212 -10.02 -4.89 -20.50
CA LEU A 212 -11.20 -5.57 -19.96
C LEU A 212 -12.34 -4.57 -19.74
N GLY A 213 -12.04 -3.42 -19.15
CA GLY A 213 -13.03 -2.41 -18.80
C GLY A 213 -13.63 -1.65 -19.98
N GLU A 214 -12.82 -1.28 -20.97
CA GLU A 214 -13.27 -0.44 -22.09
C GLU A 214 -13.79 -1.25 -23.28
N ARG A 215 -13.34 -2.50 -23.44
CA ARG A 215 -13.54 -3.26 -24.70
C ARG A 215 -14.36 -4.54 -24.53
N THR A 216 -14.94 -4.75 -23.35
CA THR A 216 -15.77 -5.93 -23.10
C THR A 216 -17.08 -5.60 -22.43
N ASN A 217 -18.07 -6.47 -22.65
CA ASN A 217 -19.33 -6.47 -21.89
C ASN A 217 -19.20 -7.31 -20.60
N ILE A 218 -17.98 -7.51 -20.09
CA ILE A 218 -17.75 -8.24 -18.84
C ILE A 218 -18.23 -7.35 -17.69
N SER A 219 -19.01 -7.93 -16.78
CA SER A 219 -19.50 -7.19 -15.62
C SER A 219 -18.35 -6.74 -14.71
N LYS A 220 -18.51 -5.60 -14.02
CA LYS A 220 -17.49 -5.09 -13.08
C LYS A 220 -17.10 -6.12 -12.00
N SER A 221 -18.04 -6.92 -11.53
CA SER A 221 -17.80 -7.99 -10.55
C SER A 221 -17.00 -9.16 -11.13
N GLU A 222 -17.17 -9.47 -12.41
CA GLU A 222 -16.38 -10.49 -13.11
C GLU A 222 -14.98 -9.98 -13.44
N ILE A 223 -14.83 -8.72 -13.86
CA ILE A 223 -13.53 -8.05 -14.00
C ILE A 223 -12.75 -8.13 -12.67
N GLN A 224 -13.41 -7.79 -11.56
CA GLN A 224 -12.80 -7.89 -10.22
C GLN A 224 -12.34 -9.32 -9.90
N LYS A 225 -13.14 -10.35 -10.20
CA LYS A 225 -12.74 -11.76 -9.99
C LYS A 225 -11.54 -12.16 -10.84
N ILE A 226 -11.50 -11.73 -12.11
CA ILE A 226 -10.38 -12.03 -13.03
C ILE A 226 -9.08 -11.44 -12.50
N ILE A 227 -9.11 -10.19 -12.01
CA ILE A 227 -7.94 -9.54 -11.45
C ILE A 227 -7.46 -10.28 -10.20
N LEU A 228 -8.35 -10.55 -9.24
CA LEU A 228 -8.04 -11.30 -8.02
C LEU A 228 -7.47 -12.70 -8.29
N ALA A 229 -7.85 -13.33 -9.40
CA ALA A 229 -7.29 -14.61 -9.83
C ALA A 229 -5.91 -14.45 -10.49
N SER A 230 -5.69 -13.38 -11.26
CA SER A 230 -4.39 -13.08 -11.87
C SER A 230 -3.31 -12.76 -10.82
N GLU A 231 -3.69 -12.12 -9.72
CA GLU A 231 -2.80 -11.80 -8.59
C GLU A 231 -2.32 -13.05 -7.85
N ARG A 232 -3.17 -14.06 -7.71
CA ARG A 232 -2.88 -15.33 -7.00
C ARG A 232 -1.96 -16.27 -7.79
N ASN A 233 -1.88 -16.10 -9.10
CA ASN A 233 -1.13 -16.98 -10.01
C ASN A 233 0.25 -16.43 -10.38
N VAL A 234 0.71 -15.37 -9.72
CA VAL A 234 2.08 -14.90 -9.90
C VAL A 234 3.01 -15.87 -9.16
N ASP A 235 3.82 -16.61 -9.91
CA ASP A 235 4.79 -17.57 -9.39
C ASP A 235 5.91 -16.84 -8.63
N ILE A 236 5.79 -16.89 -7.30
CA ILE A 236 6.68 -16.24 -6.33
C ILE A 236 8.08 -16.89 -6.33
N ARG A 237 8.21 -18.14 -6.79
CA ARG A 237 9.45 -18.94 -6.60
C ARG A 237 10.52 -18.66 -7.64
N GLY A 238 10.17 -18.14 -8.83
CA GLY A 238 11.13 -17.78 -9.87
C GLY A 238 11.65 -16.32 -9.81
N VAL A 239 11.05 -15.47 -8.98
CA VAL A 239 11.27 -14.01 -8.96
C VAL A 239 11.20 -13.48 -7.52
N VAL A 240 11.98 -14.09 -6.63
CA VAL A 240 11.78 -14.03 -5.18
C VAL A 240 11.84 -12.60 -4.57
N ASP A 241 12.48 -11.62 -5.22
CA ASP A 241 12.56 -10.26 -4.66
C ASP A 241 11.73 -9.17 -5.39
N VAL A 242 11.48 -9.33 -6.70
CA VAL A 242 10.92 -8.25 -7.54
C VAL A 242 9.41 -8.42 -7.76
N ALA A 243 8.92 -9.67 -7.86
CA ALA A 243 7.52 -9.95 -8.11
C ALA A 243 6.67 -9.82 -6.85
N GLY A 244 7.20 -10.11 -5.66
CA GLY A 244 6.48 -9.85 -4.39
C GLY A 244 6.16 -8.36 -4.22
N ILE A 245 7.07 -7.51 -4.69
CA ILE A 245 6.87 -6.06 -4.76
C ILE A 245 5.91 -5.69 -5.89
N SER A 246 6.02 -6.31 -7.06
CA SER A 246 5.15 -6.07 -8.22
C SER A 246 3.70 -6.55 -8.01
N VAL A 247 3.48 -7.59 -7.21
CA VAL A 247 2.16 -8.12 -6.82
C VAL A 247 1.51 -7.24 -5.77
N LYS A 248 2.26 -6.83 -4.73
CA LYS A 248 1.82 -5.78 -3.80
C LYS A 248 1.62 -4.43 -4.51
N ALA A 249 2.35 -4.16 -5.58
CA ALA A 249 2.23 -2.97 -6.43
C ALA A 249 0.95 -2.95 -7.28
N ILE A 250 0.46 -4.11 -7.73
CA ILE A 250 -0.80 -4.31 -8.46
C ILE A 250 -2.05 -4.00 -7.59
N ASN A 251 -1.88 -3.66 -6.29
CA ASN A 251 -2.91 -3.25 -5.31
C ASN A 251 -3.85 -2.10 -5.69
N ILE A 252 -3.85 -1.64 -6.93
CA ILE A 252 -4.88 -0.76 -7.47
C ILE A 252 -6.25 -1.47 -7.52
N ALA A 253 -6.27 -2.80 -7.59
CA ALA A 253 -7.47 -3.62 -7.45
C ALA A 253 -7.60 -4.31 -6.07
N SER A 254 -6.47 -4.51 -5.39
CA SER A 254 -6.33 -5.40 -4.23
C SER A 254 -6.16 -4.68 -2.88
N SER A 255 -6.12 -3.35 -2.85
CA SER A 255 -6.37 -2.55 -1.61
C SER A 255 -7.79 -2.74 -1.05
N LEU A 256 -8.55 -3.67 -1.62
CA LEU A 256 -9.81 -4.19 -1.10
C LEU A 256 -9.68 -5.56 -0.40
N PHE A 257 -8.61 -6.35 -0.55
CA PHE A 257 -8.66 -7.77 -0.12
C PHE A 257 -7.37 -8.52 0.25
N ILE A 258 -6.16 -7.95 0.24
CA ILE A 258 -4.99 -8.79 0.58
C ILE A 258 -4.95 -9.14 2.08
N PHE A 259 -4.77 -10.44 2.33
CA PHE A 259 -4.73 -11.18 3.60
C PHE A 259 -6.07 -11.65 4.17
N ASN A 260 -6.71 -12.58 3.45
CA ASN A 260 -7.46 -13.67 4.08
C ASN A 260 -7.08 -15.04 3.49
N SER A 261 -5.77 -15.29 3.37
CA SER A 261 -5.22 -16.61 3.04
C SER A 261 -4.01 -16.90 3.91
N PHE A 262 -4.21 -16.97 5.23
CA PHE A 262 -3.50 -17.88 6.14
C PHE A 262 -4.33 -18.05 7.42
N LYS A 263 -5.55 -18.56 7.25
CA LYS A 263 -6.22 -19.61 8.05
C LYS A 263 -7.59 -19.89 7.46
#